data_AF-A0A367P6Z1-F1
#
_entry.id   AF-A0A367P6Z1-F1
#
_cell.length_a   1.000
_cell.length_b   1.000
_cell.length_c   1.000
_cell.angle_alpha   90.00
_cell.angle_beta   90.00
_cell.angle_gamma   90.00
#
_symmetry.space_group_name_H-M   'P 1'
#
loop_
_entity.id
_entity.type
_entity.pdbx_description
1 polymer ?
#
loop_
_entity_poly.entity_id
_entity_poly.type
_entity_poly.pdbx_seq_one_letter_code
_entity_poly.pdbx_strand_id
1 'polypeptide(L)'
;MRPDTITMTMRQLDRLKVLQALADGHLKTGIAAARLGLSPRQTLRLLRRYQDEGAPGLQNRRQGAPGHRQLPPGLESRVRGLIRDSYADFGPTLAAEKLRERHGIDLATETVRRIMIDAGFWIPRKLRPP
;
A
#
# COMPACT_ATOMS: atom_id res chain seq x y z
N MET A 1 32.77 -1.52 4.31
CA MET A 1 31.90 -1.22 3.16
C MET A 1 30.71 -2.16 3.24
N ARG A 2 29.50 -1.67 3.58
CA ARG A 2 28.29 -2.52 3.53
C ARG A 2 27.98 -2.75 2.05
N PRO A 3 27.66 -3.98 1.61
CA PRO A 3 27.23 -4.17 0.24
C PRO A 3 25.94 -3.36 0.01
N ASP A 4 25.89 -2.62 -1.10
CA ASP A 4 24.70 -1.90 -1.54
C ASP A 4 23.57 -2.93 -1.72
N THR A 5 22.69 -3.04 -0.72
CA THR A 5 21.66 -4.08 -0.66
C THR A 5 20.35 -3.53 -1.19
N ILE A 6 19.78 -4.19 -2.21
CA ILE A 6 18.50 -3.81 -2.81
C ILE A 6 17.43 -4.82 -2.40
N THR A 7 16.33 -4.35 -1.80
CA THR A 7 15.21 -5.21 -1.40
C THR A 7 14.22 -5.36 -2.55
N MET A 8 14.13 -6.57 -3.12
CA MET A 8 13.24 -6.87 -4.25
C MET A 8 12.30 -8.03 -3.91
N THR A 9 11.06 -7.94 -4.36
CA THR A 9 10.14 -9.08 -4.41
C THR A 9 10.62 -10.09 -5.48
N MET A 10 10.23 -11.36 -5.34
CA MET A 10 10.55 -12.40 -6.34
C MET A 10 10.11 -12.00 -7.76
N ARG A 11 8.94 -11.37 -7.88
CA ARG A 11 8.45 -10.86 -9.18
C ARG A 11 9.35 -9.77 -9.77
N GLN A 12 9.91 -8.90 -8.94
CA GLN A 12 10.86 -7.87 -9.40
C GLN A 12 12.20 -8.50 -9.81
N LEU A 13 12.66 -9.54 -9.11
CA LEU A 13 13.85 -10.30 -9.48
C LEU A 13 13.69 -11.03 -10.82
N ASP A 14 12.54 -11.69 -11.06
CA ASP A 14 12.26 -12.33 -12.34
C ASP A 14 12.21 -11.30 -13.47
N ARG A 15 11.61 -10.13 -13.20
CA ARG A 15 11.61 -9.02 -14.15
C ARG A 15 13.02 -8.53 -14.48
N LEU A 16 13.89 -8.42 -13.48
CA LEU A 16 15.30 -8.05 -13.68
C LEU A 16 15.99 -9.02 -14.64
N LYS A 17 15.85 -10.33 -14.43
CA LYS A 17 16.46 -11.36 -15.30
C LYS A 17 15.98 -11.24 -16.75
N VAL A 18 14.68 -11.02 -16.96
CA VAL A 18 14.09 -10.89 -18.30
C VAL A 18 14.57 -9.61 -18.99
N LEU A 19 14.64 -8.49 -18.26
CA LEU A 19 15.10 -7.22 -18.83
C LEU A 19 16.60 -7.21 -19.09
N GLN A 20 17.41 -7.89 -18.28
CA GLN A 20 18.83 -8.10 -18.56
C GLN A 20 19.01 -8.86 -19.88
N ALA A 21 18.33 -10.01 -20.05
CA ALA A 21 18.41 -10.78 -21.30
C ALA A 21 17.90 -9.99 -22.52
N LEU A 22 16.93 -9.09 -22.34
CA LEU A 22 16.46 -8.19 -23.38
C LEU A 22 17.49 -7.09 -23.70
N ALA A 23 18.15 -6.53 -22.70
CA ALA A 23 19.21 -5.53 -22.86
C ALA A 23 20.45 -6.11 -23.57
N ASP A 24 20.80 -7.35 -23.26
CA ASP A 24 21.93 -8.08 -23.87
C ASP A 24 21.61 -8.59 -25.29
N GLY A 25 20.40 -8.37 -25.80
CA GLY A 25 19.97 -8.83 -27.12
C GLY A 25 19.67 -10.34 -27.21
N HIS A 26 19.73 -11.06 -26.09
CA HIS A 26 19.45 -12.50 -26.00
C HIS A 26 17.94 -12.83 -26.05
N LEU A 27 17.07 -11.82 -25.94
CA LEU A 27 15.63 -11.98 -25.93
C LEU A 27 14.95 -10.91 -26.79
N LYS A 28 13.96 -11.30 -27.60
CA LYS A 28 13.15 -10.34 -28.38
C LYS A 28 12.07 -9.70 -27.49
N THR A 29 11.75 -8.43 -27.75
CA THR A 29 10.78 -7.63 -26.98
C THR A 29 9.41 -8.31 -26.84
N GLY A 30 8.91 -8.97 -27.89
CA GLY A 30 7.61 -9.67 -27.85
C GLY A 30 7.60 -10.84 -26.86
N ILE A 31 8.68 -11.62 -26.82
CA ILE A 31 8.82 -12.77 -25.91
C ILE A 31 9.00 -12.28 -24.47
N ALA A 32 9.80 -11.23 -24.28
CA ALA A 32 9.94 -10.57 -22.98
C ALA A 32 8.59 -10.05 -22.46
N ALA A 33 7.80 -9.40 -23.32
CA ALA A 33 6.48 -8.89 -22.99
C ALA A 33 5.52 -10.01 -22.55
N ALA A 34 5.45 -11.11 -23.30
CA ALA A 34 4.65 -12.28 -22.93
C ALA A 34 5.07 -12.87 -21.58
N ARG A 35 6.38 -13.06 -21.35
CA ARG A 35 6.92 -13.61 -20.09
C ARG A 35 6.64 -12.71 -18.88
N LEU A 36 6.59 -11.39 -19.07
CA LEU A 36 6.28 -10.44 -18.01
C LEU A 36 4.77 -10.22 -17.81
N GLY A 37 3.92 -10.71 -18.72
CA GLY A 37 2.49 -10.40 -18.76
C GLY A 37 2.23 -8.90 -18.99
N LEU A 38 3.05 -8.26 -19.82
CA LEU A 38 3.00 -6.84 -20.12
C LEU A 38 2.86 -6.60 -21.62
N SER A 39 2.40 -5.41 -22.01
CA SER A 39 2.47 -5.00 -23.41
C SER A 39 3.90 -4.69 -23.84
N PRO A 40 4.26 -4.82 -25.14
CA PRO A 40 5.58 -4.46 -25.64
C PRO A 40 6.01 -3.02 -25.28
N ARG A 41 5.08 -2.07 -25.29
CA ARG A 41 5.33 -0.68 -24.89
C ARG A 41 5.72 -0.57 -23.41
N GLN A 42 5.04 -1.30 -22.52
CA GLN A 42 5.38 -1.33 -21.09
C GLN A 42 6.75 -1.98 -20.87
N THR A 43 7.05 -3.07 -21.59
CA THR A 43 8.35 -3.73 -21.55
C THR A 43 9.47 -2.80 -21.97
N LEU A 44 9.31 -2.06 -23.09
CA LEU A 44 10.30 -1.08 -23.55
C LEU A 44 10.49 0.09 -22.58
N ARG A 45 9.41 0.56 -21.94
CA ARG A 45 9.51 1.58 -20.87
C ARG A 45 10.29 1.07 -19.66
N LEU A 46 10.11 -0.18 -19.28
CA LEU A 46 10.87 -0.81 -18.21
C LEU A 46 12.33 -1.01 -18.60
N LEU A 47 12.61 -1.39 -19.86
CA LEU A 47 13.97 -1.53 -20.38
C LEU A 47 14.71 -0.19 -20.33
N ARG A 48 14.09 0.91 -20.80
CA ARG A 48 14.71 2.25 -20.72
C ARG A 48 15.05 2.62 -19.29
N ARG A 49 14.11 2.45 -18.37
CA ARG A 49 14.36 2.71 -16.95
C ARG A 49 15.48 1.83 -16.38
N TYR A 50 15.53 0.56 -16.78
CA TYR A 50 16.60 -0.34 -16.38
C TYR A 50 17.97 0.14 -16.88
N GLN A 51 18.03 0.66 -18.12
CA GLN A 51 19.26 1.23 -18.68
C GLN A 51 19.69 2.51 -17.96
N ASP A 52 18.73 3.34 -17.54
CA ASP A 52 19.00 4.62 -16.86
C ASP A 52 19.36 4.44 -15.37
N GLU A 53 18.65 3.56 -14.66
CA GLU A 53 18.65 3.46 -13.19
C GLU A 53 19.16 2.10 -12.67
N GLY A 54 19.48 1.15 -13.55
CA GLY A 54 19.87 -0.22 -13.19
C GLY A 54 18.75 -1.01 -12.49
N ALA A 55 19.14 -2.02 -11.71
CA ALA A 55 18.22 -2.81 -10.89
C ALA A 55 17.34 -1.97 -9.94
N PRO A 56 17.83 -0.88 -9.31
CA PRO A 56 17.00 0.01 -8.50
C PRO A 56 15.77 0.57 -9.23
N GLY A 57 15.87 0.87 -10.53
CA GLY A 57 14.76 1.41 -11.32
C GLY A 57 13.57 0.44 -11.47
N LEU A 58 13.80 -0.86 -11.29
CA LEU A 58 12.75 -1.88 -11.35
C LEU A 58 11.97 -2.02 -10.04
N GLN A 59 12.44 -1.39 -8.97
CA GLN A 59 11.70 -1.33 -7.71
C GLN A 59 10.42 -0.51 -7.88
N ASN A 60 9.41 -0.88 -7.10
CA ASN A 60 8.22 -0.05 -7.02
C ASN A 60 8.60 1.19 -6.21
N ARG A 61 8.50 2.37 -6.82
CA ARG A 61 8.84 3.65 -6.15
C ARG A 61 7.98 3.95 -4.91
N ARG A 62 6.84 3.27 -4.76
CA ARG A 62 6.00 3.35 -3.55
C ARG A 62 6.35 2.30 -2.50
N GLN A 63 7.27 1.38 -2.77
CA GLN A 63 7.69 0.39 -1.80
C GLN A 63 8.36 1.11 -0.62
N GLY A 64 7.83 0.91 0.57
CA GLY A 64 8.27 1.60 1.79
C GLY A 64 7.70 3.00 1.99
N ALA A 65 6.96 3.56 1.02
CA ALA A 65 6.30 4.86 1.18
C ALA A 65 4.90 4.68 1.81
N PRO A 66 4.48 5.61 2.69
CA PRO A 66 3.13 5.59 3.22
C PRO A 66 2.10 5.72 2.10
N GLY A 67 0.99 5.01 2.23
CA GLY A 67 -0.10 5.09 1.26
C GLY A 67 -0.73 6.48 1.26
N HIS A 68 -1.22 6.96 0.10
CA HIS A 68 -1.82 8.31 0.01
C HIS A 68 -3.02 8.53 0.95
N ARG A 69 -3.65 7.46 1.44
CA ARG A 69 -4.79 7.48 2.38
C ARG A 69 -4.38 7.04 3.79
N GLN A 70 -3.08 6.88 4.04
CA GLN A 70 -2.59 6.52 5.35
C GLN A 70 -2.81 7.70 6.29
N LEU A 71 -3.37 7.40 7.46
CA LEU A 71 -3.51 8.40 8.50
C LEU A 71 -2.13 8.86 8.98
N PRO A 72 -2.00 10.11 9.44
CA PRO A 72 -0.79 10.57 10.10
C PRO A 72 -0.32 9.55 11.15
N PRO A 73 1.00 9.31 11.25
CA PRO A 73 1.54 8.39 12.26
C PRO A 73 0.98 8.68 13.65
N GLY A 74 0.48 7.65 14.33
CA GLY A 74 -0.07 7.77 15.69
C GLY A 74 -1.51 8.29 15.80
N LEU A 75 -2.09 8.89 14.74
CA LEU A 75 -3.48 9.37 14.81
C LEU A 75 -4.47 8.22 15.01
N GLU A 76 -4.29 7.10 14.30
CA GLU A 76 -5.15 5.94 14.47
C GLU A 76 -5.07 5.38 15.90
N SER A 77 -3.88 5.27 16.48
CA SER A 77 -3.68 4.82 17.86
C SER A 77 -4.38 5.75 18.86
N ARG A 78 -4.27 7.07 18.66
CA ARG A 78 -4.97 8.07 19.48
C ARG A 78 -6.49 7.90 19.38
N VAL A 79 -7.02 7.73 18.18
CA VAL A 79 -8.47 7.52 17.96
C VAL A 79 -8.95 6.22 18.60
N ARG A 80 -8.19 5.12 18.47
CA ARG A 80 -8.51 3.85 19.12
C ARG A 80 -8.59 3.98 20.65
N GLY A 81 -7.66 4.71 21.26
CA GLY A 81 -7.68 5.00 22.70
C GLY A 81 -8.91 5.79 23.10
N LEU A 82 -9.19 6.90 22.43
CA LEU A 82 -10.37 7.73 22.72
C LEU A 82 -11.69 6.97 22.59
N ILE A 83 -11.82 6.12 21.56
CA ILE A 83 -13.03 5.30 21.40
C ILE A 83 -13.15 4.30 22.54
N ARG A 84 -12.06 3.60 22.88
CA ARG A 84 -12.05 2.64 23.99
C ARG A 84 -12.41 3.28 25.33
N ASP A 85 -11.81 4.43 25.62
CA ASP A 85 -11.85 5.01 26.97
C ASP A 85 -13.11 5.87 27.19
N SER A 86 -13.69 6.42 26.12
CA SER A 86 -14.78 7.41 26.24
C SER A 86 -16.01 7.13 25.40
N TYR A 87 -15.93 6.26 24.39
CA TYR A 87 -17.01 6.08 23.39
C TYR A 87 -17.23 4.59 23.02
N ALA A 88 -16.99 3.67 23.95
CA ALA A 88 -17.01 2.24 23.68
C ALA A 88 -18.42 1.72 23.33
N ASP A 89 -19.45 2.40 23.80
CA ASP A 89 -20.87 2.13 23.57
C ASP A 89 -21.43 2.83 22.31
N PHE A 90 -20.63 3.67 21.64
CA PHE A 90 -21.12 4.51 20.54
C PHE A 90 -21.03 3.78 19.21
N GLY A 91 -22.01 4.04 18.34
CA GLY A 91 -21.91 3.68 16.93
C GLY A 91 -20.88 4.54 16.19
N PRO A 92 -20.37 4.09 15.02
CA PRO A 92 -19.33 4.80 14.26
C PRO A 92 -19.66 6.25 13.90
N THR A 93 -20.95 6.54 13.63
CA THR A 93 -21.41 7.90 13.32
C THR A 93 -21.26 8.82 14.53
N LEU A 94 -21.81 8.40 15.68
CA LEU A 94 -21.77 9.20 16.90
C LEU A 94 -20.33 9.34 17.43
N ALA A 95 -19.53 8.29 17.32
CA ALA A 95 -18.10 8.36 17.65
C ALA A 95 -17.37 9.38 16.76
N ALA A 96 -17.65 9.42 15.46
CA ALA A 96 -17.05 10.41 14.55
C ALA A 96 -17.46 11.85 14.93
N GLU A 97 -18.73 12.07 15.26
CA GLU A 97 -19.22 13.37 15.73
C GLU A 97 -18.48 13.81 17.01
N LYS A 98 -18.33 12.92 18.02
CA LYS A 98 -17.62 13.28 19.26
C LYS A 98 -16.13 13.44 19.11
N LEU A 99 -15.50 12.69 18.20
CA LEU A 99 -14.09 12.91 17.84
C LEU A 99 -13.89 14.31 17.24
N ARG A 100 -14.81 14.77 16.39
CA ARG A 100 -14.76 16.12 15.82
C ARG A 100 -15.04 17.19 16.88
N GLU A 101 -16.15 17.07 17.60
CA GLU A 101 -16.63 18.09 18.56
C GLU A 101 -15.71 18.26 19.77
N ARG A 102 -15.26 17.16 20.38
CA ARG A 102 -14.56 17.19 21.67
C ARG A 102 -13.04 17.11 21.54
N HIS A 103 -12.54 16.55 20.44
CA HIS A 103 -11.11 16.28 20.26
C HIS A 103 -10.50 16.98 19.04
N GLY A 104 -11.30 17.67 18.23
CA GLY A 104 -10.85 18.35 17.00
C GLY A 104 -10.36 17.37 15.93
N ILE A 105 -10.71 16.08 16.04
CA ILE A 105 -10.27 15.04 15.11
C ILE A 105 -11.36 14.87 14.05
N ASP A 106 -11.13 15.49 12.89
CA ASP A 106 -12.05 15.39 11.77
C ASP A 106 -11.73 14.18 10.88
N LEU A 107 -12.46 13.09 11.08
CA LEU A 107 -12.37 11.88 10.28
C LEU A 107 -13.73 11.54 9.68
N ALA A 108 -13.72 11.14 8.40
CA ALA A 108 -14.91 10.60 7.78
C ALA A 108 -15.43 9.38 8.56
N THR A 109 -16.76 9.24 8.67
CA THR A 109 -17.41 8.16 9.41
C THR A 109 -16.96 6.77 8.98
N GLU A 110 -16.69 6.56 7.68
CA GLU A 110 -16.17 5.28 7.18
C GLU A 110 -14.76 4.96 7.71
N THR A 111 -13.93 5.98 7.95
CA THR A 111 -12.61 5.80 8.55
C THR A 111 -12.74 5.38 10.01
N VAL A 112 -13.62 6.05 10.77
CA VAL A 112 -13.91 5.70 12.17
C VAL A 112 -14.50 4.29 12.26
N ARG A 113 -15.45 3.95 11.38
CA ARG A 113 -16.02 2.60 11.30
C ARG A 113 -14.95 1.53 11.06
N ARG A 114 -14.04 1.74 10.10
CA ARG A 114 -12.94 0.81 9.84
C ARG A 114 -12.06 0.63 11.07
N ILE A 115 -11.67 1.73 11.72
CA ILE A 115 -10.87 1.69 12.95
C ILE A 115 -11.59 0.89 14.05
N MET A 116 -12.89 1.09 14.23
CA MET A 116 -13.68 0.36 15.22
C MET A 116 -13.81 -1.13 14.89
N ILE A 117 -13.97 -1.50 13.62
CA ILE A 117 -14.00 -2.92 13.19
C ILE A 117 -12.64 -3.56 13.44
N ASP A 118 -11.56 -2.92 13.00
CA ASP A 118 -10.18 -3.42 13.15
C ASP A 118 -9.72 -3.47 14.61
N ALA A 119 -10.37 -2.73 15.51
CA ALA A 119 -10.14 -2.75 16.95
C ALA A 119 -11.10 -3.68 17.71
N GLY A 120 -12.11 -4.26 17.04
CA GLY A 120 -13.13 -5.11 17.65
C GLY A 120 -14.23 -4.37 18.41
N PHE A 121 -14.28 -3.03 18.36
CA PHE A 121 -15.32 -2.22 19.01
C PHE A 121 -16.66 -2.23 18.28
N TRP A 122 -16.66 -2.64 17.01
CA TRP A 122 -17.88 -2.64 16.20
C TRP A 122 -17.97 -3.85 15.29
N ILE A 123 -19.08 -4.58 15.40
CA ILE A 123 -19.36 -5.73 14.53
C ILE A 123 -20.10 -5.23 13.27
N PRO A 124 -19.58 -5.50 12.06
CA PRO A 124 -20.25 -5.19 10.81
C PRO A 124 -21.67 -5.76 10.77
N ARG A 125 -22.62 -5.02 10.18
CA ARG A 125 -24.05 -5.42 10.16
C ARG A 125 -24.27 -6.81 9.56
N LYS A 126 -23.49 -7.20 8.54
CA LYS A 126 -23.58 -8.53 7.91
C LYS A 126 -23.22 -9.70 8.83
N LEU A 127 -22.50 -9.43 9.92
CA LEU A 127 -22.03 -10.44 10.87
C LEU A 127 -22.84 -10.45 12.18
N ARG A 128 -23.88 -9.63 12.28
CA ARG A 128 -24.77 -9.63 13.45
C ARG A 128 -25.81 -10.74 13.31
N PRO A 129 -26.16 -11.43 14.40
CA PRO A 129 -27.27 -12.38 14.39
C PRO A 129 -28.57 -11.67 13.96
N PRO A 130 -29.49 -12.39 13.29
CA PRO A 130 -30.76 -11.86 12.80
C PRO A 130 -31.69 -11.39 13.93
#